data_AF-A0A7S3I5Q0-F1
#
_entry.id   AF-A0A7S3I5Q0-F1
#
_cell.length_a   1.000
_cell.length_b   1.000
_cell.length_c   1.000
_cell.angle_alpha   90.00
_cell.angle_beta   90.00
_cell.angle_gamma   90.00
#
_symmetry.space_group_name_H-M   'P 1'
#
loop_
_entity.id
_entity.type
_entity.pdbx_description
1 polymer ?
#
loop_
_entity_poly.entity_id
_entity_poly.type
_entity_poly.pdbx_seq_one_letter_code
_entity_poly.pdbx_strand_id
1 'polypeptide(L)'
;VVNVYCTFVSLFVTLLSLSAEFTSVGSCVTELSDLTSPLGPVIATSIVTLVYTSIGGLPVSIFTDKVQGVSIFIFTILVCVATFAFYELPTETNDEAIRANWEMVITWGTGESASNSFKMAFILISAVTCATIMHSGFQQRIWAAAGDTQVRRGAIGGILLTIPFMTLFGVVGMIAFAHYGKPGLVEVGPERTYLAFLAAFFLIGEMPAAWQA
;
A
#
# COMPACT_ATOMS: atom_id res chain seq x y z
N VAL A 1 11.70 -31.84 13.56
CA VAL A 1 10.78 -31.83 12.39
C VAL A 1 9.90 -30.57 12.38
N VAL A 2 9.17 -30.26 13.47
CA VAL A 2 8.31 -29.06 13.57
C VAL A 2 9.07 -27.74 13.31
N ASN A 3 10.25 -27.54 13.93
CA ASN A 3 11.02 -26.30 13.72
C ASN A 3 11.50 -26.12 12.27
N VAL A 4 11.85 -27.21 11.57
CA VAL A 4 12.30 -27.14 10.16
C VAL A 4 11.14 -26.74 9.26
N TYR A 5 9.96 -27.31 9.51
CA TYR A 5 8.73 -26.95 8.80
C TYR A 5 8.37 -25.48 9.01
N CYS A 6 8.33 -25.00 10.25
CA CYS A 6 8.02 -23.60 10.55
C CYS A 6 9.01 -22.62 9.90
N THR A 7 10.30 -22.94 9.90
CA THR A 7 11.32 -22.12 9.23
C THR A 7 11.09 -22.07 7.73
N PHE A 8 10.82 -23.22 7.09
CA PHE A 8 10.59 -23.26 5.64
C PHE A 8 9.36 -22.45 5.24
N VAL A 9 8.26 -22.56 5.99
CA VAL A 9 7.05 -21.77 5.71
C VAL A 9 7.31 -20.28 5.94
N SER A 10 8.04 -19.89 6.98
CA SER A 10 8.37 -18.48 7.23
C SER A 10 9.26 -17.88 6.13
N LEU A 11 10.23 -18.66 5.62
CA LEU A 11 11.06 -18.27 4.48
C LEU A 11 10.21 -18.11 3.21
N PHE A 12 9.30 -19.04 2.96
CA PHE A 12 8.39 -18.97 1.82
C PHE A 12 7.47 -17.74 1.87
N VAL A 13 6.87 -17.44 3.03
CA VAL A 13 6.04 -16.25 3.23
C VAL A 13 6.85 -14.96 3.01
N THR A 14 8.11 -14.93 3.49
CA THR A 14 9.01 -13.78 3.29
C THR A 14 9.34 -13.60 1.80
N LEU A 15 9.60 -14.69 1.07
CA LEU A 15 9.84 -14.66 -0.36
C LEU A 15 8.63 -14.14 -1.15
N LEU A 16 7.42 -14.60 -0.81
CA LEU A 16 6.18 -14.10 -1.43
C LEU A 16 5.98 -12.61 -1.15
N SER A 17 6.25 -12.16 0.07
CA SER A 17 6.11 -10.75 0.46
C SER A 17 7.10 -9.87 -0.29
N LEU A 18 8.38 -10.25 -0.36
CA LEU A 18 9.39 -9.53 -1.13
C LEU A 18 9.06 -9.48 -2.63
N SER A 19 8.55 -10.58 -3.19
CA SER A 19 8.10 -10.62 -4.59
C SER A 19 6.97 -9.63 -4.85
N ALA A 20 5.99 -9.55 -3.95
CA ALA A 20 4.88 -8.59 -4.03
C ALA A 20 5.38 -7.14 -3.90
N GLU A 21 6.28 -6.86 -2.96
CA GLU A 21 6.86 -5.52 -2.77
C GLU A 21 7.66 -5.08 -4.00
N PHE A 22 8.52 -5.93 -4.55
CA PHE A 22 9.29 -5.60 -5.76
C PHE A 22 8.41 -5.42 -6.99
N THR A 23 7.34 -6.21 -7.11
CA THR A 23 6.34 -6.00 -8.18
C THR A 23 5.69 -4.63 -8.04
N SER A 24 5.28 -4.26 -6.82
CA SER A 24 4.69 -2.95 -6.52
C SER A 24 5.66 -1.79 -6.82
N VAL A 25 6.92 -1.89 -6.39
CA VAL A 25 7.96 -0.88 -6.68
C VAL A 25 8.18 -0.75 -8.19
N GLY A 26 8.31 -1.87 -8.89
CA GLY A 26 8.48 -1.88 -10.34
C GLY A 26 7.34 -1.16 -11.05
N SER A 27 6.09 -1.55 -10.75
CA SER A 27 4.88 -0.94 -11.34
C SER A 27 4.74 0.54 -10.97
N CYS A 28 5.02 0.91 -9.72
CA CYS A 28 4.94 2.29 -9.26
C CYS A 28 5.92 3.20 -10.00
N VAL A 29 7.18 2.77 -10.16
CA VAL A 29 8.19 3.60 -10.82
C VAL A 29 7.94 3.69 -12.31
N THR A 30 7.54 2.60 -12.97
CA THR A 30 7.17 2.65 -14.41
C THR A 30 5.92 3.49 -14.66
N GLU A 31 5.02 3.61 -13.69
CA GLU A 31 3.83 4.44 -13.84
C GLU A 31 4.16 5.93 -13.76
N LEU A 32 5.04 6.31 -12.81
CA LEU A 32 5.40 7.70 -12.54
C LEU A 32 6.58 8.22 -13.37
N SER A 33 7.21 7.38 -14.19
CA SER A 33 8.39 7.78 -14.99
C SER A 33 8.32 7.22 -16.40
N ASP A 34 9.09 7.82 -17.32
CA ASP A 34 9.20 7.34 -18.71
C ASP A 34 10.01 6.04 -18.85
N LEU A 35 10.26 5.33 -17.75
CA LEU A 35 11.03 4.08 -17.77
C LEU A 35 10.17 2.93 -18.32
N THR A 36 10.62 2.35 -19.43
CA THR A 36 9.92 1.24 -20.09
C THR A 36 10.07 -0.11 -19.35
N SER A 37 11.07 -0.25 -18.46
CA SER A 37 11.36 -1.53 -17.80
C SER A 37 11.27 -1.44 -16.27
N PRO A 38 10.45 -2.29 -15.62
CA PRO A 38 10.31 -2.33 -14.16
C PRO A 38 11.51 -2.95 -13.45
N LEU A 39 12.41 -3.63 -14.19
CA LEU A 39 13.55 -4.35 -13.61
C LEU A 39 14.62 -3.41 -13.05
N GLY A 40 14.86 -2.28 -13.70
CA GLY A 40 15.89 -1.31 -13.28
C GLY A 40 15.65 -0.79 -11.85
N PRO A 41 14.46 -0.23 -11.55
CA PRO A 41 14.10 0.21 -10.21
C PRO A 41 14.20 -0.91 -9.17
N VAL A 42 13.68 -2.10 -9.48
CA VAL A 42 13.69 -3.26 -8.56
C VAL A 42 15.12 -3.68 -8.21
N ILE A 43 16.00 -3.79 -9.19
CA ILE A 43 17.40 -4.18 -8.96
C ILE A 43 18.10 -3.10 -8.13
N ALA A 44 17.91 -1.83 -8.46
CA ALA A 44 18.52 -0.72 -7.73
C ALA A 44 18.08 -0.71 -6.25
N THR A 45 16.78 -0.78 -5.97
CA THR A 45 16.25 -0.78 -4.59
C THR A 45 16.69 -2.02 -3.82
N SER A 46 16.76 -3.19 -4.49
CA SER A 46 17.20 -4.45 -3.88
C SER A 46 18.66 -4.40 -3.47
N ILE A 47 19.54 -3.91 -4.36
CA ILE A 47 20.98 -3.81 -4.07
C ILE A 47 21.23 -2.83 -2.94
N VAL A 48 20.64 -1.64 -2.99
CA VAL A 48 20.81 -0.63 -1.93
C VAL A 48 20.37 -1.19 -0.58
N THR A 49 19.18 -1.81 -0.54
CA THR A 49 18.62 -2.43 0.67
C THR A 49 19.50 -3.54 1.22
N LEU A 50 20.01 -4.41 0.34
CA LEU A 50 20.91 -5.49 0.71
C LEU A 50 22.23 -4.97 1.27
N VAL A 51 22.83 -3.95 0.64
CA VAL A 51 24.11 -3.37 1.06
C VAL A 51 24.01 -2.76 2.46
N TYR A 52 23.05 -1.86 2.72
CA TYR A 52 22.98 -1.24 4.04
C TYR A 52 22.54 -2.23 5.13
N THR A 53 21.70 -3.22 4.79
CA THR A 53 21.24 -4.23 5.76
C THR A 53 22.32 -5.25 6.08
N SER A 54 23.11 -5.67 5.09
CA SER A 54 24.22 -6.62 5.29
C SER A 54 25.36 -6.03 6.11
N ILE A 55 25.67 -4.75 5.93
CA ILE A 55 26.71 -4.05 6.69
C ILE A 55 26.23 -3.73 8.11
N GLY A 56 25.00 -3.23 8.22
CA GLY A 56 24.51 -2.61 9.45
C GLY A 56 23.65 -3.51 10.35
N GLY A 57 23.16 -4.62 9.83
CA GLY A 57 22.28 -5.55 10.55
C GLY A 57 20.98 -4.90 11.04
N LEU A 58 20.41 -5.49 12.10
CA LEU A 58 19.13 -5.08 12.69
C LEU A 58 19.10 -3.61 13.16
N PRO A 59 20.14 -3.04 13.83
CA PRO A 59 20.10 -1.66 14.30
C PRO A 59 20.00 -0.63 13.16
N VAL A 60 20.74 -0.84 12.08
CA VAL A 60 20.68 0.04 10.90
C VAL A 60 19.34 -0.09 10.19
N SER A 61 18.82 -1.31 10.05
CA SER A 61 17.46 -1.53 9.51
C SER A 61 16.40 -0.79 10.34
N ILE A 62 16.46 -0.84 11.68
CA ILE A 62 15.52 -0.10 12.54
C ILE A 62 15.63 1.42 12.32
N PHE A 63 16.84 1.93 12.10
CA PHE A 63 17.03 3.35 11.81
C PHE A 63 16.45 3.75 10.45
N THR A 64 16.76 2.99 9.39
CA THR A 64 16.22 3.26 8.05
C THR A 64 14.70 3.19 8.03
N ASP A 65 14.11 2.22 8.75
CA ASP A 65 12.66 2.06 8.85
C ASP A 65 11.96 3.23 9.52
N LYS A 66 12.60 3.85 10.52
CA LYS A 66 12.04 5.06 11.16
C LYS A 66 11.97 6.21 10.16
N VAL A 67 13.03 6.41 9.39
CA VAL A 67 13.08 7.46 8.37
C VAL A 67 12.05 7.17 7.27
N GLN A 68 12.03 5.94 6.74
CA GLN A 68 11.09 5.53 5.69
C GLN A 68 9.63 5.62 6.16
N GLY A 69 9.34 5.21 7.40
CA GLY A 69 7.99 5.30 7.96
C GLY A 69 7.51 6.74 8.09
N VAL A 70 8.37 7.66 8.53
CA VAL A 70 8.04 9.10 8.57
C VAL A 70 7.86 9.66 7.15
N SER A 71 8.74 9.30 6.21
CA SER A 71 8.64 9.73 4.82
C SER A 71 7.34 9.27 4.16
N ILE A 72 6.92 8.01 4.39
CA ILE A 72 5.65 7.47 3.88
C ILE A 72 4.46 8.25 4.46
N PHE A 73 4.50 8.58 5.74
CA PHE A 73 3.43 9.34 6.37
C PHE A 73 3.30 10.76 5.77
N ILE A 74 4.43 11.45 5.59
CA ILE A 74 4.49 12.75 4.93
C ILE A 74 3.98 12.65 3.49
N PHE A 75 4.47 11.65 2.75
CA PHE A 75 4.05 11.41 1.36
C PHE A 75 2.53 11.19 1.28
N THR A 76 1.95 10.35 2.12
CA THR A 76 0.50 10.12 2.13
C THR A 76 -0.29 11.37 2.47
N ILE A 77 0.17 12.21 3.41
CA ILE A 77 -0.48 13.50 3.67
C ILE A 77 -0.42 14.39 2.43
N LEU A 78 0.74 14.49 1.76
CA LEU A 78 0.89 15.28 0.54
C LEU A 78 -0.05 14.80 -0.56
N VAL A 79 -0.13 13.49 -0.76
CA VAL A 79 -1.06 12.89 -1.73
C VAL A 79 -2.50 13.19 -1.37
N CYS A 80 -2.90 13.04 -0.10
CA CYS A 80 -4.26 13.37 0.32
C CYS A 80 -4.58 14.86 0.05
N VAL A 81 -3.69 15.77 0.44
CA VAL A 81 -3.87 17.21 0.21
C VAL A 81 -3.95 17.51 -1.29
N ALA A 82 -3.07 16.93 -2.10
CA ALA A 82 -3.08 17.11 -3.54
C ALA A 82 -4.38 16.56 -4.16
N THR A 83 -4.84 15.38 -3.76
CA THR A 83 -6.10 14.81 -4.21
C THR A 83 -7.27 15.74 -3.91
N PHE A 84 -7.41 16.24 -2.68
CA PHE A 84 -8.51 17.15 -2.33
C PHE A 84 -8.38 18.56 -2.90
N ALA A 85 -7.17 18.98 -3.30
CA ALA A 85 -6.94 20.31 -3.89
C ALA A 85 -7.14 20.34 -5.41
N PHE A 86 -6.75 19.27 -6.12
CA PHE A 86 -6.77 19.22 -7.59
C PHE A 86 -7.96 18.47 -8.16
N TYR A 87 -8.60 17.59 -7.39
CA TYR A 87 -9.76 16.83 -7.85
C TYR A 87 -11.02 17.30 -7.16
N GLU A 88 -12.07 17.55 -7.95
CA GLU A 88 -13.40 17.79 -7.42
C GLU A 88 -13.87 16.56 -6.65
N LEU A 89 -14.56 16.80 -5.53
CA LEU A 89 -15.19 15.72 -4.80
C LEU A 89 -16.24 15.05 -5.71
N PRO A 90 -16.28 13.71 -5.80
CA PRO A 90 -17.25 13.00 -6.62
C PRO A 90 -18.73 13.30 -6.29
N THR A 91 -19.00 13.88 -5.11
CA THR A 91 -20.33 14.35 -4.68
C THR A 91 -20.71 15.73 -5.21
N GLU A 92 -19.76 16.56 -5.61
CA GLU A 92 -19.99 17.95 -6.03
C GLU A 92 -19.86 18.14 -7.55
N THR A 93 -19.30 17.15 -8.25
CA THR A 93 -19.11 17.22 -9.69
C THR A 93 -20.41 17.07 -10.47
N ASN A 94 -20.48 17.75 -11.63
CA ASN A 94 -21.61 17.63 -12.57
C ASN A 94 -21.43 16.45 -13.55
N ASP A 95 -20.30 15.74 -13.50
CA ASP A 95 -20.05 14.58 -14.35
C ASP A 95 -20.83 13.34 -13.85
N GLU A 96 -21.77 12.87 -14.67
CA GLU A 96 -22.61 11.71 -14.36
C GLU A 96 -21.82 10.41 -14.26
N ALA A 97 -20.71 10.26 -15.00
CA ALA A 97 -19.88 9.06 -14.97
C ALA A 97 -19.13 8.94 -13.65
N ILE A 98 -18.54 10.05 -13.18
CA ILE A 98 -17.82 10.10 -11.89
C ILE A 98 -18.79 9.82 -10.74
N ARG A 99 -20.00 10.40 -10.78
CA ARG A 99 -21.03 10.18 -9.76
C ARG A 99 -21.52 8.73 -9.73
N ALA A 100 -21.72 8.11 -10.90
CA ALA A 100 -22.12 6.70 -10.98
C ALA A 100 -21.02 5.75 -10.46
N ASN A 101 -19.75 6.03 -10.78
CA ASN A 101 -18.62 5.27 -10.25
C ASN A 101 -18.48 5.43 -8.74
N TRP A 102 -18.67 6.65 -8.22
CA TRP A 102 -18.67 6.91 -6.79
C TRP A 102 -19.80 6.17 -6.07
N GLU A 103 -21.02 6.21 -6.62
CA GLU A 103 -22.16 5.46 -6.09
C GLU A 103 -21.88 3.97 -6.05
N MET A 104 -21.24 3.41 -7.08
CA MET A 104 -20.81 2.02 -7.08
C MET A 104 -19.86 1.71 -5.92
N VAL A 105 -18.84 2.54 -5.68
CA VAL A 105 -17.85 2.30 -4.61
C VAL A 105 -18.47 2.39 -3.22
N ILE A 106 -19.32 3.39 -2.96
CA ILE A 106 -19.93 3.59 -1.63
C ILE A 106 -21.05 2.59 -1.35
N THR A 107 -21.75 2.11 -2.37
CA THR A 107 -22.83 1.11 -2.21
C THR A 107 -22.28 -0.30 -2.18
N TRP A 108 -21.06 -0.53 -2.68
CA TRP A 108 -20.40 -1.84 -2.67
C TRP A 108 -20.25 -2.36 -1.23
N GLY A 109 -21.08 -3.34 -0.87
CA GLY A 109 -21.12 -3.92 0.47
C GLY A 109 -22.23 -3.43 1.39
N THR A 110 -23.16 -2.65 0.86
CA THR A 110 -24.43 -2.31 1.51
C THR A 110 -25.60 -3.01 0.79
N GLY A 111 -26.74 -3.16 1.47
CA GLY A 111 -27.93 -3.81 0.88
C GLY A 111 -27.72 -5.30 0.55
N GLU A 112 -28.10 -5.71 -0.66
CA GLU A 112 -28.04 -7.11 -1.11
C GLU A 112 -26.61 -7.70 -1.14
N SER A 113 -25.60 -6.84 -1.32
CA SER A 113 -24.18 -7.24 -1.34
C SER A 113 -23.52 -7.29 0.05
N ALA A 114 -24.23 -6.95 1.12
CA ALA A 114 -23.67 -6.91 2.47
C ALA A 114 -23.08 -8.24 2.94
N SER A 115 -23.69 -9.37 2.53
CA SER A 115 -23.15 -10.70 2.85
C SER A 115 -21.79 -10.98 2.19
N ASN A 116 -21.55 -10.43 1.00
CA ASN A 116 -20.28 -10.57 0.30
C ASN A 116 -19.19 -9.73 0.94
N SER A 117 -19.51 -8.52 1.40
CA SER A 117 -18.53 -7.66 2.09
C SER A 117 -18.15 -8.17 3.46
N PHE A 118 -19.09 -8.76 4.21
CA PHE A 118 -18.73 -9.43 5.46
C PHE A 118 -17.77 -10.61 5.23
N LYS A 119 -18.01 -11.44 4.19
CA LYS A 119 -17.10 -12.52 3.81
C LYS A 119 -15.73 -11.99 3.43
N MET A 120 -15.66 -10.94 2.61
CA MET A 120 -14.39 -10.34 2.20
C MET A 120 -13.64 -9.74 3.39
N ALA A 121 -14.32 -9.03 4.28
CA ALA A 121 -13.72 -8.51 5.51
C ALA A 121 -13.15 -9.63 6.38
N PHE A 122 -13.90 -10.72 6.57
CA PHE A 122 -13.45 -11.87 7.34
C PHE A 122 -12.22 -12.54 6.71
N ILE A 123 -12.24 -12.76 5.39
CA ILE A 123 -11.12 -13.35 4.65
C ILE A 123 -9.88 -12.45 4.78
N LEU A 124 -10.02 -11.13 4.56
CA LEU A 124 -8.91 -10.19 4.63
C LEU A 124 -8.31 -10.11 6.04
N ILE A 125 -9.15 -9.95 7.07
CA ILE A 125 -8.69 -9.91 8.47
C ILE A 125 -7.95 -11.20 8.81
N SER A 126 -8.51 -12.36 8.45
CA SER A 126 -7.88 -13.66 8.71
C SER A 126 -6.55 -13.81 7.98
N ALA A 127 -6.50 -13.46 6.69
CA ALA A 127 -5.30 -13.55 5.87
C ALA A 127 -4.19 -12.62 6.38
N VAL A 128 -4.50 -11.35 6.64
CA VAL A 128 -3.55 -10.35 7.14
C VAL A 128 -3.04 -10.72 8.53
N THR A 129 -3.93 -11.22 9.41
CA THR A 129 -3.54 -11.67 10.76
C THR A 129 -2.57 -12.85 10.68
N CYS A 130 -2.88 -13.87 9.88
CA CYS A 130 -2.01 -15.03 9.68
C CYS A 130 -0.65 -14.60 9.10
N ALA A 131 -0.64 -13.79 8.04
CA ALA A 131 0.58 -13.29 7.42
C ALA A 131 1.45 -12.51 8.41
N THR A 132 0.84 -11.66 9.25
CA THR A 132 1.54 -10.84 10.25
C THR A 132 2.17 -11.70 11.34
N ILE A 133 1.47 -12.74 11.83
CA ILE A 133 2.01 -13.64 12.86
C ILE A 133 3.23 -14.40 12.35
N MET A 134 3.19 -14.85 11.08
CA MET A 134 4.28 -15.58 10.44
C MET A 134 5.43 -14.70 9.96
N HIS A 135 5.28 -13.37 10.08
CA HIS A 135 6.28 -12.42 9.62
C HIS A 135 7.51 -12.43 10.52
N SER A 136 8.56 -13.15 10.08
CA SER A 136 9.79 -13.36 10.84
C SER A 136 10.48 -12.05 11.29
N GLY A 137 10.43 -11.00 10.47
CA GLY A 137 11.01 -9.69 10.80
C GLY A 137 10.30 -8.98 11.96
N PHE A 138 8.99 -9.19 12.15
CA PHE A 138 8.28 -8.62 13.29
C PHE A 138 8.60 -9.37 14.58
N GLN A 139 8.68 -10.70 14.50
CA GLN A 139 9.09 -11.51 15.63
C GLN A 139 10.48 -11.09 16.12
N GLN A 140 11.46 -10.90 15.23
CA GLN A 140 12.80 -10.43 15.61
C GLN A 140 12.79 -9.11 16.39
N ARG A 141 11.92 -8.17 16.04
CA ARG A 141 11.81 -6.87 16.74
C ARG A 141 11.16 -6.99 18.11
N ILE A 142 10.18 -7.89 18.24
CA ILE A 142 9.56 -8.20 19.53
C ILE A 142 10.60 -8.84 20.46
N TRP A 143 11.37 -9.80 19.95
CA TRP A 143 12.42 -10.48 20.71
C TRP A 143 13.62 -9.59 21.03
N ALA A 144 13.92 -8.58 20.19
CA ALA A 144 14.98 -7.61 20.43
C ALA A 144 14.56 -6.42 21.31
N ALA A 145 13.29 -6.34 21.71
CA ALA A 145 12.79 -5.25 22.53
C ALA A 145 13.37 -5.28 23.95
N ALA A 146 13.59 -4.09 24.53
CA ALA A 146 14.14 -3.96 25.89
C ALA A 146 13.23 -4.50 26.99
N GLY A 147 11.94 -4.71 26.70
CA GLY A 147 10.96 -5.26 27.63
C GLY A 147 9.52 -5.17 27.12
N ASP A 148 8.61 -5.83 27.84
CA ASP A 148 7.20 -5.98 27.46
C ASP A 148 6.47 -4.63 27.38
N THR A 149 6.85 -3.67 28.22
CA THR A 149 6.27 -2.33 28.19
C THR A 149 6.59 -1.60 26.88
N GLN A 150 7.80 -1.79 26.35
CA GLN A 150 8.22 -1.19 25.09
C GLN A 150 7.52 -1.85 23.90
N VAL A 151 7.36 -3.18 23.93
CA VAL A 151 6.59 -3.92 22.92
C VAL A 151 5.14 -3.42 22.91
N ARG A 152 4.49 -3.31 24.07
CA ARG A 152 3.10 -2.85 24.16
C ARG A 152 2.93 -1.41 23.69
N ARG A 153 3.83 -0.50 24.06
CA ARG A 153 3.82 0.89 23.58
C ARG A 153 4.04 0.97 22.06
N GLY A 154 4.96 0.17 21.53
CA GLY A 154 5.20 0.06 20.08
C GLY A 154 3.97 -0.46 19.34
N ALA A 155 3.30 -1.49 19.87
CA ALA A 155 2.08 -2.04 19.29
C ALA A 155 0.93 -1.03 19.27
N ILE A 156 0.68 -0.34 20.40
CA ILE A 156 -0.35 0.71 20.48
C ILE A 156 -0.03 1.86 19.51
N GLY A 157 1.23 2.31 19.47
CA GLY A 157 1.67 3.34 18.52
C GLY A 157 1.49 2.92 17.06
N GLY A 158 1.82 1.66 16.73
CA GLY A 158 1.60 1.08 15.41
C GLY A 158 0.12 1.09 15.03
N ILE A 159 -0.78 0.65 15.93
CA ILE A 159 -2.23 0.66 15.67
C ILE A 159 -2.72 2.10 15.42
N LEU A 160 -2.34 3.04 16.29
CA LEU A 160 -2.78 4.43 16.20
C LEU A 160 -2.29 5.14 14.94
N LEU A 161 -1.15 4.73 14.37
CA LEU A 161 -0.64 5.29 13.12
C LEU A 161 -1.20 4.58 11.88
N THR A 162 -1.31 3.24 11.92
CA THR A 162 -1.74 2.46 10.76
C THR A 162 -3.21 2.66 10.43
N ILE A 163 -4.11 2.77 11.43
CA ILE A 163 -5.54 2.98 11.18
C ILE A 163 -5.80 4.25 10.35
N PRO A 164 -5.41 5.46 10.79
CA PRO A 164 -5.70 6.68 10.03
C PRO A 164 -4.99 6.67 8.67
N PHE A 165 -3.77 6.15 8.61
CA PHE A 165 -3.03 6.01 7.36
C PHE A 165 -3.80 5.17 6.33
N MET A 166 -4.24 3.96 6.72
CA MET A 166 -4.96 3.06 5.82
C MET A 166 -6.33 3.60 5.43
N THR A 167 -7.02 4.30 6.34
CA THR A 167 -8.28 4.97 6.02
C THR A 167 -8.08 6.07 4.98
N LEU A 168 -7.09 6.96 5.17
CA LEU A 168 -6.80 8.04 4.24
C LEU A 168 -6.40 7.51 2.85
N PHE A 169 -5.48 6.55 2.82
CA PHE A 169 -5.01 5.96 1.57
C PHE A 169 -6.13 5.20 0.85
N GLY A 170 -7.02 4.53 1.60
CA GLY A 170 -8.23 3.89 1.06
C GLY A 170 -9.19 4.90 0.43
N VAL A 171 -9.42 6.05 1.06
CA VAL A 171 -10.26 7.13 0.51
C VAL A 171 -9.66 7.69 -0.78
N VAL A 172 -8.35 7.92 -0.82
CA VAL A 172 -7.65 8.33 -2.06
C VAL A 172 -7.87 7.29 -3.17
N GLY A 173 -7.80 6.00 -2.87
CA GLY A 173 -8.09 4.94 -3.83
C GLY A 173 -9.53 4.93 -4.34
N MET A 174 -10.51 5.24 -3.48
CA MET A 174 -11.91 5.37 -3.88
C MET A 174 -12.14 6.57 -4.80
N ILE A 175 -11.50 7.71 -4.52
CA ILE A 175 -11.55 8.91 -5.35
C ILE A 175 -10.90 8.64 -6.72
N ALA A 176 -9.74 7.99 -6.74
CA ALA A 176 -9.08 7.59 -7.98
C ALA A 176 -9.97 6.70 -8.86
N PHE A 177 -10.68 5.74 -8.25
CA PHE A 177 -11.63 4.90 -8.99
C PHE A 177 -12.83 5.70 -9.51
N ALA A 178 -13.33 6.70 -8.76
CA ALA A 178 -14.42 7.52 -9.24
C ALA A 178 -14.05 8.29 -10.51
N HIS A 179 -12.86 8.87 -10.54
CA HIS A 179 -12.35 9.69 -11.66
C HIS A 179 -11.84 8.87 -12.84
N TYR A 180 -11.14 7.75 -12.60
CA TYR A 180 -10.44 6.99 -13.65
C TYR A 180 -10.88 5.53 -13.78
N GLY A 181 -11.71 5.03 -12.86
CA GLY A 181 -12.24 3.68 -12.93
C GLY A 181 -13.27 3.54 -14.04
N LYS A 182 -13.22 2.42 -14.76
CA LYS A 182 -14.29 2.02 -15.69
C LYS A 182 -15.07 0.84 -15.11
N PRO A 183 -16.41 0.86 -15.11
CA PRO A 183 -17.22 -0.31 -14.77
C PRO A 183 -16.94 -1.47 -15.73
N GLY A 184 -16.58 -2.64 -15.21
CA GLY A 184 -16.67 -3.89 -15.97
C GLY A 184 -15.38 -4.49 -16.55
N LEU A 185 -14.19 -3.98 -16.22
CA LEU A 185 -12.83 -4.56 -16.40
C LEU A 185 -11.86 -3.52 -16.99
N VAL A 186 -11.08 -2.93 -16.09
CA VAL A 186 -9.64 -2.67 -16.18
C VAL A 186 -8.98 -2.41 -17.55
N GLU A 187 -9.44 -1.43 -18.33
CA GLU A 187 -8.62 -0.78 -19.36
C GLU A 187 -8.82 0.73 -19.36
N VAL A 188 -7.82 1.47 -18.86
CA VAL A 188 -7.75 2.93 -18.96
C VAL A 188 -6.85 3.25 -20.16
N GLY A 189 -7.32 2.92 -21.35
CA GLY A 189 -6.64 3.17 -22.62
C GLY A 189 -5.89 1.96 -23.19
N PRO A 190 -5.28 2.10 -24.39
CA PRO A 190 -4.67 1.00 -25.12
C PRO A 190 -3.36 0.46 -24.48
N GLU A 191 -2.78 1.16 -23.49
CA GLU A 191 -1.49 0.81 -22.89
C GLU A 191 -1.48 0.76 -21.34
N ARG A 192 -2.56 1.14 -20.63
CA ARG A 192 -2.58 1.15 -19.15
C ARG A 192 -3.79 0.44 -18.53
N THR A 193 -3.49 -0.45 -17.59
CA THR A 193 -4.43 -1.27 -16.81
C THR A 193 -4.62 -0.62 -15.43
N TYR A 194 -5.84 -0.23 -15.05
CA TYR A 194 -6.11 0.33 -13.71
C TYR A 194 -5.88 -0.72 -12.61
N LEU A 195 -4.70 -0.68 -11.99
CA LEU A 195 -4.40 -1.53 -10.86
C LEU A 195 -4.81 -0.79 -9.58
N ALA A 196 -5.75 -1.33 -8.82
CA ALA A 196 -6.29 -0.67 -7.63
C ALA A 196 -5.21 -0.32 -6.58
N PHE A 197 -4.11 -1.07 -6.52
CA PHE A 197 -2.97 -0.76 -5.64
C PHE A 197 -2.14 0.45 -6.10
N LEU A 198 -2.31 0.89 -7.35
CA LEU A 198 -1.63 2.02 -7.99
C LEU A 198 -2.51 3.28 -8.05
N ALA A 199 -3.73 3.21 -7.53
CA ALA A 199 -4.75 4.25 -7.62
C ALA A 199 -4.27 5.65 -7.21
N ALA A 200 -3.53 5.75 -6.11
CA ALA A 200 -2.95 7.02 -5.65
C ALA A 200 -1.91 7.59 -6.63
N PHE A 201 -1.16 6.73 -7.32
CA PHE A 201 -0.12 7.15 -8.27
C PHE A 201 -0.72 7.60 -9.60
N PHE A 202 -1.84 7.00 -10.04
CA PHE A 202 -2.60 7.52 -11.19
C PHE A 202 -3.07 8.96 -10.95
N LEU A 203 -3.62 9.25 -9.77
CA LEU A 203 -4.01 10.61 -9.40
C LEU A 203 -2.82 11.57 -9.48
N ILE A 204 -1.65 11.16 -9.01
CA ILE A 204 -0.46 12.02 -9.04
C ILE A 204 0.09 12.20 -10.46
N GLY A 205 0.09 11.14 -11.27
CA GLY A 205 0.63 11.17 -12.64
C GLY A 205 -0.17 12.07 -13.58
N GLU A 206 -1.48 12.19 -13.36
CA GLU A 206 -2.39 13.02 -14.15
C GLU A 206 -2.51 14.47 -13.62
N MET A 207 -1.94 14.78 -12.46
CA MET A 207 -1.87 16.16 -11.98
C MET A 207 -0.98 16.98 -12.91
N PRO A 208 -1.38 18.23 -13.26
CA PRO A 208 -0.49 19.13 -13.98
C PRO A 208 0.78 19.29 -13.17
N ALA A 209 1.93 19.07 -13.80
CA ALA A 209 3.21 19.19 -13.12
C ALA A 209 3.29 20.58 -12.48
N ALA A 210 3.60 20.65 -11.18
CA ALA A 210 3.67 21.93 -10.46
C ALA A 210 4.69 22.92 -11.08
N TRP A 211 5.57 22.46 -11.98
CA TRP A 211 6.52 23.27 -12.76
C TRP A 211 6.01 23.67 -14.17
N GLN A 212 4.81 23.26 -14.57
CA GLN A 212 4.14 23.66 -15.82
C GLN A 212 3.10 24.78 -15.60
N ALA A 213 3.05 25.35 -14.39
CA ALA A 213 2.30 26.57 -14.06
C ALA A 213 3.20 27.82 -14.20
#